data_AF-A0AAC9NQ03-F1
#
_entry.id   AF-A0AAC9NQ03-F1
#
_cell.length_a   1.000
_cell.length_b   1.000
_cell.length_c   1.000
_cell.angle_alpha   90.00
_cell.angle_beta   90.00
_cell.angle_gamma   90.00
#
_symmetry.space_group_name_H-M   'P 1'
#
loop_
_entity.id
_entity.type
_entity.pdbx_description
1 polymer ?
#
loop_
_entity_poly.entity_id
_entity_poly.type
_entity_poly.pdbx_seq_one_letter_code
_entity_poly.pdbx_strand_id
1 'polypeptide(L)'
;MERVTGIKSVDFKIKALGHGVVNWNGPTKLKGEHPLKPYENHTMPKLRGYTNSFENEYDEGTTQKGNSFKVPRLKEAADIDFKKTPLYISQNCIRHHLFKEQSFDLHFAGEKNLEKVLASITGLIRGYVVPASQCKRTSCLLIEDFIDQLGNGNFEQFGKAGERDSSSFFSKTTFGDTEYTSYGSISIEQMQFISLDKKFDRASMIIKEGQGEQVALTVQSFIKSLDPARDPKATFHSNYVRHGTIFEEGECGILLNEEAIHTLVEHTLSRIANLSIRQAKGYMYVDEIIVDYNDSHKMMRIKRDESEIIPEPQSNYAQYFYAK
;
A
#
# COMPACT_ATOMS: atom_id res chain seq x y z
N MET A 1 -10.68 -8.44 33.08
CA MET A 1 -10.07 -8.39 31.74
C MET A 1 -8.82 -7.54 31.82
N GLU A 2 -7.67 -8.15 31.57
CA GLU A 2 -6.40 -7.42 31.55
C GLU A 2 -6.28 -6.60 30.27
N ARG A 3 -5.65 -5.42 30.37
CA ARG A 3 -5.38 -4.57 29.21
C ARG A 3 -4.23 -5.16 28.41
N VAL A 4 -4.34 -5.14 27.08
CA VAL A 4 -3.23 -5.51 26.19
C VAL A 4 -2.11 -4.47 26.32
N THR A 5 -0.91 -4.92 26.69
CA THR A 5 0.31 -4.12 26.86
C THR A 5 1.39 -4.57 25.87
N GLY A 6 2.47 -3.80 25.73
CA GLY A 6 3.55 -4.04 24.76
C GLY A 6 3.39 -3.25 23.46
N ILE A 7 4.29 -3.50 22.51
CA ILE A 7 4.31 -2.82 21.20
C ILE A 7 3.08 -3.23 20.39
N LYS A 8 2.23 -2.25 20.05
CA LYS A 8 0.96 -2.47 19.34
C LYS A 8 1.09 -2.31 17.84
N SER A 9 1.97 -1.41 17.41
CA SER A 9 2.33 -1.21 16.01
C SER A 9 3.77 -0.78 15.87
N VAL A 10 4.36 -1.05 14.71
CA VAL A 10 5.65 -0.48 14.31
C VAL A 10 5.35 0.55 13.24
N ASP A 11 5.35 1.82 13.66
CA ASP A 11 5.06 2.96 12.81
C ASP A 11 6.38 3.43 12.18
N PHE A 12 6.33 3.99 10.98
CA PHE A 12 7.53 4.48 10.30
C PHE A 12 7.23 5.67 9.39
N LYS A 13 8.24 6.53 9.22
CA LYS A 13 8.29 7.64 8.29
C LYS A 13 9.36 7.34 7.25
N ILE A 14 9.01 7.55 5.98
CA ILE A 14 9.86 7.27 4.83
C ILE A 14 10.15 8.58 4.13
N LYS A 15 11.43 8.82 3.86
CA LYS A 15 11.90 9.82 2.91
C LYS A 15 12.43 9.10 1.67
N ALA A 16 12.00 9.53 0.50
CA ALA A 16 12.47 8.96 -0.76
C ALA A 16 12.83 10.06 -1.76
N LEU A 17 13.82 9.78 -2.60
CA LEU A 17 14.32 10.70 -3.61
C LEU A 17 14.10 10.11 -5.01
N GLY A 18 13.95 10.96 -6.02
CA GLY A 18 13.71 10.50 -7.37
C GLY A 18 13.84 11.59 -8.42
N HIS A 19 13.55 11.18 -9.65
CA HIS A 19 13.45 12.08 -10.80
C HIS A 19 12.39 11.56 -11.77
N GLY A 20 11.53 12.46 -12.24
CA GLY A 20 10.45 12.12 -13.15
C GLY A 20 9.25 11.46 -12.47
N VAL A 21 8.17 11.32 -13.24
CA VAL A 21 6.94 10.68 -12.78
C VAL A 21 7.04 9.16 -12.98
N VAL A 22 7.00 8.41 -11.87
CA VAL A 22 6.96 6.94 -11.90
C VAL A 22 5.54 6.36 -11.92
N ASN A 23 4.54 7.10 -11.44
CA ASN A 23 3.15 6.65 -11.38
C ASN A 23 2.19 7.64 -12.04
N TRP A 24 1.80 7.32 -13.27
CA TRP A 24 0.87 8.12 -14.06
C TRP A 24 -0.60 7.84 -13.72
N ASN A 25 -1.47 8.83 -13.93
CA ASN A 25 -2.91 8.64 -13.85
C ASN A 25 -3.48 8.24 -15.22
N GLY A 26 -3.13 9.00 -16.26
CA GLY A 26 -3.56 8.72 -17.63
C GLY A 26 -3.95 9.97 -18.42
N PRO A 27 -4.45 9.80 -19.65
CA PRO A 27 -4.96 10.89 -20.47
C PRO A 27 -6.15 11.57 -19.77
N THR A 28 -6.13 12.90 -19.70
CA THR A 28 -7.14 13.71 -19.03
C THR A 28 -7.68 14.77 -19.97
N LYS A 29 -9.00 14.97 -19.99
CA LYS A 29 -9.64 16.02 -20.79
C LYS A 29 -9.34 17.38 -20.19
N LEU A 30 -8.75 18.27 -20.98
CA LEU A 30 -8.40 19.63 -20.57
C LEU A 30 -8.94 20.65 -21.59
N LYS A 31 -8.94 21.93 -21.20
CA LYS A 31 -9.44 23.01 -22.04
C LYS A 31 -8.75 23.02 -23.39
N GLY A 32 -9.54 22.84 -24.45
CA GLY A 32 -9.12 22.96 -25.84
C GLY A 32 -9.49 24.32 -26.44
N GLU A 33 -9.38 24.45 -27.76
CA GLU A 33 -9.76 25.69 -28.49
C GLU A 33 -11.25 26.03 -28.36
N HIS A 34 -12.10 25.02 -28.17
CA HIS A 34 -13.54 25.17 -28.02
C HIS A 34 -14.06 24.26 -26.89
N PRO A 35 -15.05 24.68 -26.07
CA PRO A 35 -15.56 23.88 -24.95
C PRO A 35 -16.04 22.47 -25.34
N LEU A 36 -16.62 22.34 -26.55
CA LEU A 36 -17.05 21.05 -27.12
C LEU A 36 -15.93 20.22 -27.79
N LYS A 37 -14.69 20.75 -27.84
CA LYS A 37 -13.51 20.08 -28.42
C LYS A 37 -12.33 20.16 -27.44
N PRO A 38 -12.42 19.49 -26.27
CA PRO A 38 -11.33 19.46 -25.31
C PRO A 38 -10.11 18.71 -25.87
N TYR A 39 -8.92 19.03 -25.36
CA TYR A 39 -7.74 18.21 -25.62
C TYR A 39 -7.84 16.91 -24.81
N GLU A 40 -7.66 15.77 -25.47
CA GLU A 40 -7.77 14.43 -24.83
C GLU A 40 -6.43 13.69 -24.76
N ASN A 41 -5.40 14.20 -25.42
CA ASN A 41 -4.07 13.61 -25.54
C ASN A 41 -3.05 14.18 -24.55
N HIS A 42 -3.50 14.83 -23.47
CA HIS A 42 -2.63 15.29 -22.39
C HIS A 42 -2.60 14.28 -21.25
N THR A 43 -1.44 13.69 -20.96
CA THR A 43 -1.31 12.71 -19.87
C THR A 43 -0.97 13.40 -18.55
N MET A 44 -1.79 13.17 -17.52
CA MET A 44 -1.59 13.70 -16.18
C MET A 44 -0.97 12.65 -15.26
N PRO A 45 -0.05 13.05 -14.37
CA PRO A 45 0.39 12.23 -13.25
C PRO A 45 -0.71 12.17 -12.18
N LYS A 46 -0.49 11.38 -11.13
CA LYS A 46 -1.38 11.38 -9.97
C LYS A 46 -1.12 12.62 -9.11
N LEU A 47 -2.08 13.54 -9.08
CA LEU A 47 -2.06 14.74 -8.27
C LEU A 47 -3.13 14.63 -7.17
N ARG A 48 -2.75 14.86 -5.91
CA ARG A 48 -3.67 14.72 -4.77
C ARG A 48 -4.79 15.75 -4.88
N GLY A 49 -6.05 15.31 -4.85
CA GLY A 49 -7.20 16.23 -4.81
C GLY A 49 -7.40 17.04 -6.10
N TYR A 50 -6.71 16.70 -7.19
CA TYR A 50 -6.86 17.40 -8.45
C TYR A 50 -8.18 17.07 -9.15
N THR A 51 -8.85 18.11 -9.64
CA THR A 51 -9.98 18.04 -10.56
C THR A 51 -9.61 18.79 -11.84
N ASN A 52 -10.03 18.27 -13.00
CA ASN A 52 -9.76 18.87 -14.31
C ASN A 52 -10.79 19.94 -14.73
N SER A 53 -11.77 20.22 -13.87
CA SER A 53 -12.77 21.27 -14.06
C SER A 53 -12.87 22.17 -12.84
N PHE A 54 -13.36 23.39 -13.04
CA PHE A 54 -13.75 24.29 -11.96
C PHE A 54 -15.07 23.81 -11.33
N GLU A 55 -15.16 23.92 -10.01
CA GLU A 55 -16.36 23.51 -9.28
C GLU A 55 -17.48 24.53 -9.55
N ASN A 56 -18.67 24.06 -9.91
CA ASN A 56 -19.86 24.88 -10.18
C ASN A 56 -19.70 25.94 -11.31
N GLU A 57 -18.69 25.83 -12.16
CA GLU A 57 -18.53 26.68 -13.35
C GLU A 57 -18.78 25.91 -14.65
N TYR A 58 -19.47 26.56 -15.59
CA TYR A 58 -19.88 25.95 -16.85
C TYR A 58 -19.65 26.90 -18.02
N ASP A 59 -19.22 26.34 -19.15
CA ASP A 59 -19.24 27.01 -20.45
C ASP A 59 -20.57 26.72 -21.14
N GLU A 60 -21.26 27.78 -21.55
CA GLU A 60 -22.58 27.73 -22.18
C GLU A 60 -22.58 28.47 -23.52
N GLY A 61 -23.40 28.00 -24.47
CA GLY A 61 -23.53 28.67 -25.77
C GLY A 61 -24.42 27.89 -26.74
N THR A 62 -24.42 28.32 -28.00
CA THR A 62 -25.21 27.71 -29.07
C THR A 62 -24.28 27.22 -30.17
N THR A 63 -24.45 25.95 -30.58
CA THR A 63 -23.71 25.37 -31.70
C THR A 63 -24.14 26.01 -33.03
N GLN A 64 -23.32 25.87 -34.07
CA GLN A 64 -23.67 26.31 -35.44
C GLN A 64 -24.98 25.69 -35.97
N LYS A 65 -25.43 24.57 -35.39
CA LYS A 65 -26.70 23.89 -35.72
C LYS A 65 -27.90 24.38 -34.90
N GLY A 66 -27.73 25.39 -34.05
CA GLY A 66 -28.79 25.96 -33.20
C GLY A 66 -29.03 25.24 -31.87
N ASN A 67 -28.31 24.16 -31.56
CA ASN A 67 -28.44 23.46 -30.27
C ASN A 67 -27.67 24.19 -29.18
N SER A 68 -28.31 24.43 -28.02
CA SER A 68 -27.64 24.95 -26.83
C SER A 68 -26.77 23.86 -26.18
N PHE A 69 -25.66 24.28 -25.56
CA PHE A 69 -24.81 23.41 -24.74
C PHE A 69 -24.49 24.06 -23.40
N LYS A 70 -24.26 23.21 -22.40
CA LYS A 70 -23.74 23.55 -21.08
C LYS A 70 -22.78 22.45 -20.66
N VAL A 71 -21.49 22.76 -20.56
CA VAL A 71 -20.45 21.79 -20.18
C VAL A 71 -19.61 22.32 -19.04
N PRO A 72 -19.07 21.45 -18.14
CA PRO A 72 -18.18 21.90 -17.08
C PRO A 72 -16.99 22.66 -17.66
N ARG A 73 -16.65 23.80 -17.06
CA ARG A 73 -15.50 24.60 -17.48
C ARG A 73 -14.21 23.86 -17.14
N LEU A 74 -13.47 23.45 -18.16
CA LEU A 74 -12.22 22.69 -18.00
C LEU A 74 -11.04 23.62 -17.69
N LYS A 75 -10.08 23.08 -16.93
CA LYS A 75 -8.81 23.76 -16.64
C LYS A 75 -7.84 23.66 -17.80
N GLU A 76 -6.92 24.62 -17.87
CA GLU A 76 -5.78 24.56 -18.78
C GLU A 76 -4.73 23.58 -18.27
N ALA A 77 -3.92 23.02 -19.17
CA ALA A 77 -2.89 22.06 -18.78
C ALA A 77 -1.78 22.64 -17.89
N ALA A 78 -1.60 23.97 -17.93
CA ALA A 78 -0.66 24.69 -17.07
C ALA A 78 -1.30 25.21 -15.77
N ASP A 79 -2.63 25.11 -15.61
CA ASP A 79 -3.36 25.63 -14.45
C ASP A 79 -3.36 24.60 -13.31
N ILE A 80 -2.19 24.40 -12.71
CA ILE A 80 -1.96 23.44 -11.64
C ILE A 80 -1.10 24.09 -10.55
N ASP A 81 -1.58 24.05 -9.31
CA ASP A 81 -0.84 24.43 -8.12
C ASP A 81 -0.33 23.17 -7.42
N PHE A 82 0.94 22.83 -7.63
CA PHE A 82 1.56 21.63 -7.04
C PHE A 82 1.72 21.69 -5.51
N LYS A 83 1.52 22.85 -4.88
CA LYS A 83 1.46 22.93 -3.41
C LYS A 83 0.10 22.49 -2.87
N LYS A 84 -0.98 22.81 -3.61
CA LYS A 84 -2.36 22.40 -3.25
C LYS A 84 -2.67 20.98 -3.70
N THR A 85 -2.22 20.62 -4.89
CA THR A 85 -2.44 19.29 -5.48
C THR A 85 -1.09 18.65 -5.83
N PRO A 86 -0.30 18.25 -4.82
CA PRO A 86 1.04 17.70 -5.03
C PRO A 86 1.01 16.40 -5.80
N LEU A 87 2.11 16.12 -6.50
CA LEU A 87 2.40 14.81 -7.07
C LEU A 87 2.43 13.78 -5.96
N TYR A 88 1.89 12.59 -6.23
CA TYR A 88 2.08 11.46 -5.33
C TYR A 88 2.24 10.13 -6.06
N ILE A 89 2.96 9.20 -5.45
CA ILE A 89 2.96 7.80 -5.86
C ILE A 89 1.92 7.08 -5.02
N SER A 90 0.96 6.43 -5.69
CA SER A 90 -0.12 5.76 -4.97
C SER A 90 0.38 4.55 -4.18
N GLN A 91 -0.22 4.31 -3.01
CA GLN A 91 0.06 3.14 -2.16
C GLN A 91 -0.02 1.83 -2.95
N ASN A 92 -0.92 1.72 -3.94
CA ASN A 92 -1.01 0.54 -4.80
C ASN A 92 0.25 0.33 -5.65
N CYS A 93 0.84 1.41 -6.18
CA CYS A 93 2.08 1.33 -6.95
C CYS A 93 3.27 0.97 -6.05
N ILE A 94 3.32 1.54 -4.84
CA ILE A 94 4.33 1.21 -3.83
C ILE A 94 4.25 -0.26 -3.44
N ARG A 95 3.05 -0.74 -3.06
CA ARG A 95 2.82 -2.14 -2.70
C ARG A 95 3.16 -3.09 -3.85
N HIS A 96 2.80 -2.74 -5.09
CA HIS A 96 3.19 -3.55 -6.25
C HIS A 96 4.71 -3.73 -6.34
N HIS A 97 5.49 -2.66 -6.12
CA HIS A 97 6.95 -2.72 -6.20
C HIS A 97 7.60 -3.40 -4.99
N LEU A 98 7.07 -3.22 -3.78
CA LEU A 98 7.53 -3.94 -2.58
C LEU A 98 7.42 -5.48 -2.72
N PHE A 99 6.42 -5.94 -3.47
CA PHE A 99 6.13 -7.37 -3.68
C PHE A 99 6.20 -7.78 -5.15
N LYS A 100 7.04 -7.09 -5.95
CA LYS A 100 7.09 -7.24 -7.41
C LYS A 100 7.45 -8.66 -7.85
N GLU A 101 8.30 -9.33 -7.08
CA GLU A 101 8.73 -10.72 -7.31
C GLU A 101 7.55 -11.70 -7.39
N GLN A 102 6.47 -11.41 -6.67
CA GLN A 102 5.30 -12.28 -6.52
C GLN A 102 4.02 -11.62 -7.07
N SER A 103 4.16 -10.71 -8.04
CA SER A 103 3.01 -9.97 -8.56
C SER A 103 1.99 -10.85 -9.27
N PHE A 104 2.42 -11.99 -9.83
CA PHE A 104 1.57 -12.89 -10.61
C PHE A 104 1.20 -14.19 -9.90
N ASP A 105 1.88 -14.56 -8.82
CA ASP A 105 1.69 -15.84 -8.13
C ASP A 105 0.26 -16.02 -7.60
N LEU A 106 -0.37 -14.92 -7.17
CA LEU A 106 -1.74 -14.93 -6.66
C LEU A 106 -2.79 -15.34 -7.71
N HIS A 107 -2.52 -15.18 -9.00
CA HIS A 107 -3.44 -15.65 -10.05
C HIS A 107 -3.47 -17.17 -10.16
N PHE A 108 -2.41 -17.85 -9.71
CA PHE A 108 -2.29 -19.30 -9.68
C PHE A 108 -2.66 -19.90 -8.32
N ALA A 109 -3.03 -19.06 -7.34
CA ALA A 109 -3.47 -19.50 -6.03
C ALA A 109 -4.85 -20.17 -6.12
N GLY A 110 -4.92 -21.40 -5.64
CA GLY A 110 -6.14 -22.18 -5.48
C GLY A 110 -6.07 -23.00 -4.20
N GLU A 111 -7.12 -23.77 -3.91
CA GLU A 111 -7.24 -24.49 -2.62
C GLU A 111 -6.06 -25.44 -2.35
N LYS A 112 -5.51 -26.08 -3.38
CA LYS A 112 -4.45 -27.10 -3.24
C LYS A 112 -3.06 -26.53 -2.97
N ASN A 113 -2.80 -25.25 -3.29
CA ASN A 113 -1.46 -24.64 -3.17
C ASN A 113 -1.44 -23.42 -2.25
N LEU A 114 -2.55 -23.13 -1.56
CA LEU A 114 -2.71 -21.97 -0.70
C LEU A 114 -1.75 -21.96 0.50
N GLU A 115 -1.30 -23.12 0.96
CA GLU A 115 -0.26 -23.25 1.99
C GLU A 115 1.04 -22.55 1.59
N LYS A 116 1.46 -22.67 0.32
CA LYS A 116 2.66 -22.01 -0.20
C LYS A 116 2.49 -20.50 -0.27
N VAL A 117 1.27 -20.03 -0.58
CA VAL A 117 0.95 -18.60 -0.57
C VAL A 117 0.99 -18.06 0.85
N LEU A 118 0.42 -18.79 1.81
CA LEU A 118 0.41 -18.40 3.22
C LEU A 118 1.83 -18.31 3.79
N ALA A 119 2.67 -19.31 3.54
CA ALA A 119 4.08 -19.32 3.94
C ALA A 119 4.97 -18.55 2.96
N SER A 120 4.59 -17.30 2.69
CA SER A 120 5.36 -16.39 1.83
C SER A 120 5.26 -14.95 2.33
N ILE A 121 6.09 -14.07 1.79
CA ILE A 121 6.04 -12.65 2.11
C ILE A 121 4.71 -12.00 1.69
N THR A 122 4.14 -12.46 0.57
CA THR A 122 2.79 -12.06 0.13
C THR A 122 1.73 -12.53 1.13
N GLY A 123 1.81 -13.77 1.61
CA GLY A 123 0.89 -14.33 2.58
C GLY A 123 0.92 -13.61 3.92
N LEU A 124 2.11 -13.42 4.48
CA LEU A 124 2.28 -12.93 5.85
C LEU A 124 2.16 -11.40 5.97
N ILE A 125 2.57 -10.64 4.95
CA ILE A 125 2.61 -9.16 5.01
C ILE A 125 1.62 -8.50 4.05
N ARG A 126 1.71 -8.81 2.74
CA ARG A 126 0.91 -8.13 1.70
C ARG A 126 -0.58 -8.40 1.85
N GLY A 127 -0.94 -9.57 2.34
CA GLY A 127 -2.31 -10.05 2.30
C GLY A 127 -2.71 -10.52 0.91
N TYR A 128 -3.81 -11.27 0.86
CA TYR A 128 -4.31 -11.87 -0.37
C TYR A 128 -5.81 -12.15 -0.27
N VAL A 129 -6.41 -12.38 -1.43
CA VAL A 129 -7.78 -12.84 -1.60
C VAL A 129 -7.76 -13.93 -2.66
N VAL A 130 -8.39 -15.07 -2.38
CA VAL A 130 -8.61 -16.15 -3.35
C VAL A 130 -10.07 -16.09 -3.80
N PRO A 131 -10.36 -15.65 -5.04
CA PRO A 131 -11.74 -15.45 -5.49
C PRO A 131 -12.60 -16.72 -5.42
N ALA A 132 -12.02 -17.87 -5.75
CA ALA A 132 -12.75 -19.14 -5.84
C ALA A 132 -13.21 -19.67 -4.47
N SER A 133 -12.36 -19.58 -3.44
CA SER A 133 -12.64 -20.14 -2.11
C SER A 133 -13.06 -19.10 -1.07
N GLN A 134 -13.07 -17.81 -1.45
CA GLN A 134 -13.28 -16.65 -0.57
C GLN A 134 -12.29 -16.55 0.61
N CYS A 135 -11.23 -17.36 0.60
CA CYS A 135 -10.16 -17.28 1.59
C CYS A 135 -9.43 -15.96 1.43
N LYS A 136 -9.15 -15.29 2.55
CA LYS A 136 -8.51 -13.98 2.55
C LYS A 136 -7.65 -13.79 3.79
N ARG A 137 -6.64 -12.95 3.64
CA ARG A 137 -5.82 -12.47 4.74
C ARG A 137 -5.58 -10.98 4.56
N THR A 138 -5.96 -10.21 5.58
CA THR A 138 -5.75 -8.76 5.61
C THR A 138 -4.25 -8.45 5.71
N SER A 139 -3.80 -7.46 4.95
CA SER A 139 -2.43 -6.93 5.06
C SER A 139 -2.18 -6.41 6.47
N CYS A 140 -1.06 -6.79 7.09
CA CYS A 140 -0.62 -6.16 8.34
C CYS A 140 0.10 -4.83 8.09
N LEU A 141 0.55 -4.58 6.85
CA LEU A 141 1.22 -3.35 6.42
C LEU A 141 0.22 -2.32 5.90
N LEU A 142 0.18 -1.16 6.55
CA LEU A 142 -0.43 0.08 6.05
C LEU A 142 0.67 0.99 5.52
N ILE A 143 0.46 1.58 4.35
CA ILE A 143 1.37 2.57 3.78
C ILE A 143 0.54 3.70 3.17
N GLU A 144 0.87 4.93 3.51
CA GLU A 144 0.28 6.11 2.89
C GLU A 144 0.82 6.28 1.46
N ASP A 145 0.24 7.24 0.77
CA ASP A 145 0.76 7.66 -0.52
C ASP A 145 2.05 8.47 -0.32
N PHE A 146 3.01 8.32 -1.23
CA PHE A 146 4.28 9.04 -1.19
C PHE A 146 4.07 10.41 -1.82
N ILE A 147 4.00 11.46 -1.00
CA ILE A 147 3.66 12.82 -1.43
C ILE A 147 4.94 13.59 -1.71
N ASP A 148 5.04 14.16 -2.92
CA ASP A 148 6.16 15.02 -3.31
C ASP A 148 6.16 16.32 -2.51
N GLN A 149 7.34 16.76 -2.10
CA GLN A 149 7.58 17.95 -1.30
C GLN A 149 8.15 19.11 -2.15
N LEU A 150 8.72 18.82 -3.31
CA LEU A 150 9.42 19.84 -4.12
C LEU A 150 8.47 20.56 -5.09
N GLY A 151 7.55 19.85 -5.73
CA GLY A 151 6.59 20.43 -6.65
C GLY A 151 7.22 20.93 -7.96
N ASN A 152 8.32 20.31 -8.40
CA ASN A 152 9.07 20.66 -9.62
C ASN A 152 8.38 20.16 -10.90
N GLY A 153 7.07 20.42 -11.02
CA GLY A 153 6.25 20.02 -12.15
C GLY A 153 6.12 21.11 -13.21
N ASN A 154 5.99 20.72 -14.47
CA ASN A 154 5.69 21.64 -15.56
C ASN A 154 4.93 20.96 -16.70
N PHE A 155 4.31 21.76 -17.55
CA PHE A 155 3.80 21.31 -18.84
C PHE A 155 4.97 21.00 -19.78
N GLU A 156 4.92 19.86 -20.46
CA GLU A 156 5.91 19.48 -21.46
C GLU A 156 5.22 18.96 -22.73
N GLN A 157 5.63 19.52 -23.87
CA GLN A 157 5.14 19.16 -25.19
C GLN A 157 6.08 18.14 -25.84
N PHE A 158 5.51 17.07 -26.36
CA PHE A 158 6.21 16.02 -27.08
C PHE A 158 5.72 15.94 -28.53
N GLY A 159 6.56 15.38 -29.38
CA GLY A 159 6.24 15.10 -30.78
C GLY A 159 6.85 13.78 -31.24
N LYS A 160 6.25 13.16 -32.25
CA LYS A 160 6.85 12.05 -33.00
C LYS A 160 7.76 12.62 -34.11
N ALA A 161 8.93 12.02 -34.29
CA ALA A 161 9.78 12.31 -35.44
C ALA A 161 9.26 11.55 -36.68
N GLY A 162 9.16 12.22 -37.83
CA GLY A 162 8.66 11.62 -39.08
C GLY A 162 7.42 12.32 -39.65
N GLU A 163 6.56 11.57 -40.35
CA GLU A 163 5.32 12.09 -40.95
C GLU A 163 4.43 12.72 -39.88
N ARG A 164 4.04 13.98 -40.13
CA ARG A 164 3.24 14.79 -39.22
C ARG A 164 1.77 14.64 -39.57
N ASP A 165 1.03 13.99 -38.68
CA ASP A 165 -0.44 13.97 -38.66
C ASP A 165 -0.98 14.73 -37.44
N SER A 166 -2.30 14.86 -37.33
CA SER A 166 -2.96 15.51 -36.19
C SER A 166 -2.76 14.77 -34.85
N SER A 167 -2.22 13.54 -34.85
CA SER A 167 -1.91 12.73 -33.67
C SER A 167 -0.43 12.73 -33.29
N SER A 168 0.40 13.47 -34.03
CA SER A 168 1.86 13.46 -33.88
C SER A 168 2.35 14.25 -32.67
N PHE A 169 1.57 15.19 -32.18
CA PHE A 169 1.86 15.97 -30.98
C PHE A 169 1.03 15.48 -29.80
N PHE A 170 1.67 15.30 -28.65
CA PHE A 170 1.01 14.98 -27.38
C PHE A 170 1.74 15.72 -26.26
N SER A 171 1.09 15.94 -25.14
CA SER A 171 1.70 16.65 -24.02
C SER A 171 1.49 15.89 -22.71
N LYS A 172 2.33 16.21 -21.73
CA LYS A 172 2.23 15.64 -20.39
C LYS A 172 2.55 16.72 -19.37
N THR A 173 2.05 16.54 -18.16
CA THR A 173 2.60 17.23 -16.99
C THR A 173 3.73 16.36 -16.43
N THR A 174 4.98 16.81 -16.59
CA THR A 174 6.19 16.10 -16.16
C THR A 174 6.79 16.76 -14.93
N PHE A 175 7.76 16.07 -14.32
CA PHE A 175 8.43 16.51 -13.09
C PHE A 175 9.93 16.29 -13.25
N GLY A 176 10.73 17.19 -12.69
CA GLY A 176 12.18 17.03 -12.55
C GLY A 176 12.52 16.19 -11.31
N ASP A 177 13.41 16.72 -10.47
CA ASP A 177 13.76 16.09 -9.19
C ASP A 177 12.57 16.09 -8.23
N THR A 178 12.40 14.99 -7.51
CA THR A 178 11.31 14.76 -6.57
C THR A 178 11.82 14.29 -5.21
N GLU A 179 11.14 14.73 -4.15
CA GLU A 179 11.39 14.28 -2.77
C GLU A 179 10.05 13.89 -2.17
N TYR A 180 9.88 12.61 -1.79
CA TYR A 180 8.64 12.10 -1.25
C TYR A 180 8.74 11.89 0.26
N THR A 181 7.66 12.23 0.96
CA THR A 181 7.44 11.82 2.35
C THR A 181 6.21 10.92 2.43
N SER A 182 6.30 9.85 3.21
CA SER A 182 5.19 8.94 3.49
C SER A 182 5.27 8.42 4.93
N TYR A 183 4.13 8.00 5.47
CA TYR A 183 4.06 7.26 6.72
C TYR A 183 3.49 5.87 6.47
N GLY A 184 3.75 4.95 7.39
CA GLY A 184 3.12 3.64 7.40
C GLY A 184 3.17 3.00 8.77
N SER A 185 2.53 1.84 8.89
CA SER A 185 2.41 1.12 10.16
C SER A 185 2.27 -0.37 9.92
N ILE A 186 2.97 -1.17 10.71
CA ILE A 186 2.82 -2.62 10.78
C ILE A 186 1.95 -2.93 12.00
N SER A 187 0.77 -3.49 11.76
CA SER A 187 -0.15 -3.92 12.82
C SER A 187 0.28 -5.27 13.40
N ILE A 188 0.67 -5.27 14.68
CA ILE A 188 1.11 -6.48 15.39
C ILE A 188 -0.04 -7.47 15.54
N GLU A 189 -1.26 -6.99 15.78
CA GLU A 189 -2.46 -7.83 15.87
C GLU A 189 -2.73 -8.61 14.58
N GLN A 190 -2.68 -7.95 13.42
CA GLN A 190 -2.92 -8.62 12.13
C GLN A 190 -1.74 -9.48 11.70
N MET A 191 -0.52 -9.10 12.10
CA MET A 191 0.69 -9.88 11.78
C MET A 191 0.75 -11.19 12.58
N GLN A 192 0.54 -11.13 13.90
CA GLN A 192 0.81 -12.27 14.78
C GLN A 192 -0.17 -13.42 14.64
N PHE A 193 -1.40 -13.16 14.22
CA PHE A 193 -2.47 -14.16 14.19
C PHE A 193 -2.89 -14.51 12.77
N ILE A 194 -3.02 -15.81 12.50
CA ILE A 194 -3.45 -16.36 11.23
C ILE A 194 -4.69 -17.20 11.47
N SER A 195 -5.86 -16.65 11.15
CA SER A 195 -7.13 -17.39 11.23
C SER A 195 -7.18 -18.46 10.15
N LEU A 196 -7.55 -19.68 10.56
CA LEU A 196 -7.81 -20.84 9.68
C LEU A 196 -9.30 -21.23 9.73
N ASP A 197 -10.14 -20.36 10.32
CA ASP A 197 -11.55 -20.62 10.59
C ASP A 197 -12.47 -19.76 9.74
N LYS A 198 -13.62 -20.33 9.37
CA LYS A 198 -14.68 -19.59 8.67
C LYS A 198 -15.60 -18.83 9.62
N LYS A 199 -15.56 -19.10 10.93
CA LYS A 199 -16.48 -18.54 11.95
C LYS A 199 -16.64 -17.01 11.85
N PHE A 200 -15.54 -16.29 11.58
CA PHE A 200 -15.53 -14.82 11.52
C PHE A 200 -15.21 -14.27 10.12
N ASP A 201 -15.45 -15.05 9.06
CA ASP A 201 -15.17 -14.67 7.67
C ASP A 201 -13.71 -14.21 7.46
N ARG A 202 -12.75 -14.82 8.16
CA ARG A 202 -11.31 -14.48 8.10
C ARG A 202 -10.40 -15.66 7.80
N ALA A 203 -10.97 -16.77 7.31
CA ALA A 203 -10.23 -17.95 6.92
C ALA A 203 -9.11 -17.61 5.92
N SER A 204 -7.86 -17.71 6.36
CA SER A 204 -6.68 -17.54 5.50
C SER A 204 -6.56 -18.73 4.54
N MET A 205 -6.91 -19.92 5.00
CA MET A 205 -7.07 -21.12 4.18
C MET A 205 -8.03 -22.10 4.86
N ILE A 206 -8.64 -22.99 4.09
CA ILE A 206 -9.49 -24.06 4.60
C ILE A 206 -8.60 -25.25 4.93
N ILE A 207 -8.66 -25.71 6.18
CA ILE A 207 -7.88 -26.85 6.66
C ILE A 207 -8.77 -28.07 6.96
N LYS A 208 -8.17 -29.25 6.90
CA LYS A 208 -8.74 -30.50 7.45
C LYS A 208 -8.22 -30.72 8.88
N GLU A 209 -8.87 -31.63 9.60
CA GLU A 209 -8.39 -32.07 10.91
C GLU A 209 -6.95 -32.60 10.82
N GLY A 210 -6.10 -32.20 11.77
CA GLY A 210 -4.66 -32.51 11.78
C GLY A 210 -3.78 -31.68 10.83
N GLN A 211 -4.35 -30.91 9.90
CA GLN A 211 -3.56 -30.11 8.95
C GLN A 211 -2.99 -28.82 9.58
N GLY A 212 -3.61 -28.32 10.66
CA GLY A 212 -3.21 -27.05 11.30
C GLY A 212 -1.75 -27.03 11.76
N GLU A 213 -1.27 -28.11 12.37
CA GLU A 213 0.13 -28.24 12.82
C GLU A 213 1.10 -28.24 11.65
N GLN A 214 0.76 -28.93 10.57
CA GLN A 214 1.59 -28.95 9.36
C GLN A 214 1.73 -27.56 8.74
N VAL A 215 0.62 -26.81 8.67
CA VAL A 215 0.64 -25.42 8.16
C VAL A 215 1.49 -24.53 9.07
N ALA A 216 1.39 -24.70 10.40
CA ALA A 216 2.20 -23.95 11.35
C ALA A 216 3.70 -24.23 11.17
N LEU A 217 4.09 -25.49 10.99
CA LEU A 217 5.48 -25.87 10.69
C LEU A 217 5.98 -25.25 9.37
N THR A 218 5.15 -25.24 8.32
CA THR A 218 5.48 -24.62 7.04
C THR A 218 5.69 -23.10 7.18
N VAL A 219 4.81 -22.42 7.92
CA VAL A 219 4.95 -20.99 8.24
C VAL A 219 6.21 -20.73 9.06
N GLN A 220 6.45 -21.51 10.11
CA GLN A 220 7.65 -21.40 10.95
C GLN A 220 8.93 -21.57 10.15
N SER A 221 8.96 -22.57 9.26
CA SER A 221 10.12 -22.86 8.40
C SER A 221 10.40 -21.71 7.44
N PHE A 222 9.35 -21.11 6.86
CA PHE A 222 9.50 -19.91 6.04
C PHE A 222 10.08 -18.74 6.83
N ILE A 223 9.54 -18.44 8.02
CA ILE A 223 10.04 -17.33 8.84
C ILE A 223 11.49 -17.56 9.28
N LYS A 224 11.84 -18.79 9.67
CA LYS A 224 13.22 -19.20 9.99
C LYS A 224 14.16 -19.02 8.79
N SER A 225 13.67 -19.20 7.56
CA SER A 225 14.47 -18.97 6.35
C SER A 225 14.81 -17.49 6.12
N LEU A 226 14.04 -16.55 6.69
CA LEU A 226 14.30 -15.11 6.57
C LEU A 226 15.45 -14.67 7.48
N ASP A 227 15.56 -15.28 8.66
CA ASP A 227 16.67 -15.07 9.61
C ASP A 227 17.02 -16.39 10.33
N PRO A 228 18.05 -17.13 9.86
CA PRO A 228 18.45 -18.40 10.46
C PRO A 228 18.98 -18.27 11.90
N ALA A 229 19.36 -17.08 12.36
CA ALA A 229 19.89 -16.87 13.70
C ALA A 229 18.81 -16.88 14.79
N ARG A 230 17.55 -16.58 14.43
CA ARG A 230 16.42 -16.47 15.37
C ARG A 230 15.64 -17.76 15.50
N ASP A 231 14.91 -17.95 16.60
CA ASP A 231 14.06 -19.13 16.82
C ASP A 231 12.56 -18.78 16.75
N PRO A 232 12.02 -18.50 15.54
CA PRO A 232 10.61 -18.22 15.37
C PRO A 232 9.78 -19.47 15.68
N LYS A 233 8.63 -19.26 16.31
CA LYS A 233 7.63 -20.30 16.59
C LYS A 233 6.28 -19.87 16.05
N ALA A 234 5.64 -20.81 15.37
CA ALA A 234 4.26 -20.68 14.91
C ALA A 234 3.47 -21.83 15.54
N THR A 235 2.53 -21.50 16.44
CA THR A 235 1.79 -22.50 17.21
C THR A 235 0.36 -22.56 16.71
N PHE A 236 -0.08 -23.74 16.30
CA PHE A 236 -1.49 -23.99 15.99
C PHE A 236 -2.29 -24.24 17.28
N HIS A 237 -3.51 -23.73 17.34
CA HIS A 237 -4.50 -24.10 18.34
C HIS A 237 -5.88 -24.17 17.71
N SER A 238 -6.72 -25.08 18.19
CA SER A 238 -8.10 -25.23 17.73
C SER A 238 -9.00 -24.07 18.15
N ASN A 239 -8.59 -23.31 19.17
CA ASN A 239 -9.37 -22.23 19.73
C ASN A 239 -8.48 -21.11 20.30
N TYR A 240 -8.21 -20.09 19.49
CA TYR A 240 -7.57 -18.85 19.93
C TYR A 240 -8.63 -17.79 20.21
N VAL A 241 -8.60 -17.22 21.41
CA VAL A 241 -9.53 -16.19 21.86
C VAL A 241 -8.82 -14.86 21.91
N ARG A 242 -9.46 -13.81 21.39
CA ARG A 242 -8.93 -12.44 21.48
C ARG A 242 -9.08 -11.90 22.90
N HIS A 243 -8.00 -11.33 23.44
CA HIS A 243 -8.03 -10.57 24.70
C HIS A 243 -9.02 -9.40 24.61
N GLY A 244 -9.82 -9.21 25.67
CA GLY A 244 -10.80 -8.13 25.75
C GLY A 244 -12.21 -8.49 25.25
N THR A 245 -12.44 -9.74 24.81
CA THR A 245 -13.77 -10.21 24.40
C THR A 245 -14.60 -10.62 25.63
N ILE A 246 -15.92 -10.40 25.56
CA ILE A 246 -16.87 -10.73 26.66
C ILE A 246 -17.39 -12.17 26.60
N PHE A 247 -17.48 -12.76 25.41
CA PHE A 247 -18.05 -14.10 25.19
C PHE A 247 -16.99 -15.19 25.06
N GLU A 248 -15.71 -14.82 25.04
CA GLU A 248 -14.56 -15.74 24.92
C GLU A 248 -14.68 -16.75 23.76
N GLU A 249 -15.40 -16.37 22.70
CA GLU A 249 -15.51 -17.13 21.46
C GLU A 249 -14.21 -16.98 20.66
N GLY A 250 -13.56 -18.09 20.38
CA GLY A 250 -12.33 -18.15 19.61
C GLY A 250 -12.51 -18.75 18.23
N GLU A 251 -11.39 -18.78 17.51
CA GLU A 251 -11.26 -19.36 16.17
C GLU A 251 -10.00 -20.23 16.08
N CYS A 252 -10.06 -21.29 15.26
CA CYS A 252 -8.86 -22.06 14.98
C CYS A 252 -7.85 -21.23 14.17
N GLY A 253 -6.58 -21.36 14.51
CA GLY A 253 -5.56 -20.52 13.88
C GLY A 253 -4.15 -20.78 14.37
N ILE A 254 -3.24 -19.95 13.88
CA ILE A 254 -1.81 -20.00 14.21
C ILE A 254 -1.42 -18.68 14.86
N LEU A 255 -0.71 -18.75 15.99
CA LEU A 255 -0.13 -17.59 16.66
C LEU A 255 1.39 -17.62 16.55
N LEU A 256 1.96 -16.48 16.17
CA LEU A 256 3.41 -16.26 16.06
C LEU A 256 3.97 -15.77 17.40
N ASN A 257 5.16 -16.26 17.78
CA ASN A 257 5.88 -15.77 18.96
C ASN A 257 6.63 -14.44 18.67
N GLU A 258 7.25 -13.89 19.71
CA GLU A 258 8.06 -12.67 19.67
C GLU A 258 9.10 -12.67 18.54
N GLU A 259 9.91 -13.73 18.46
CA GLU A 259 10.97 -13.84 17.44
C GLU A 259 10.42 -13.91 16.02
N ALA A 260 9.28 -14.58 15.82
CA ALA A 260 8.62 -14.65 14.52
C ALA A 260 8.07 -13.28 14.09
N ILE A 261 7.43 -12.56 15.01
CA ILE A 261 6.93 -11.20 14.77
C ILE A 261 8.12 -10.28 14.44
N HIS A 262 9.17 -10.29 15.26
CA HIS A 262 10.33 -9.46 15.07
C HIS A 262 11.01 -9.73 13.71
N THR A 263 11.19 -11.00 13.35
CA THR A 263 11.77 -11.39 12.04
C THR A 263 10.97 -10.81 10.87
N LEU A 264 9.64 -10.86 10.94
CA LEU A 264 8.78 -10.31 9.90
C LEU A 264 8.82 -8.78 9.87
N VAL A 265 8.84 -8.12 11.04
CA VAL A 265 8.99 -6.66 11.14
C VAL A 265 10.29 -6.20 10.48
N GLU A 266 11.43 -6.76 10.90
CA GLU A 266 12.75 -6.39 10.37
C GLU A 266 12.86 -6.66 8.86
N HIS A 267 12.35 -7.80 8.40
CA HIS A 267 12.34 -8.11 6.97
C HIS A 267 11.46 -7.13 6.18
N THR A 268 10.33 -6.69 6.75
CA THR A 268 9.47 -5.67 6.14
C THR A 268 10.18 -4.33 6.04
N LEU A 269 10.76 -3.86 7.15
CA LEU A 269 11.49 -2.59 7.22
C LEU A 269 12.68 -2.58 6.27
N SER A 270 13.44 -3.68 6.19
CA SER A 270 14.55 -3.85 5.25
C SER A 270 14.08 -3.78 3.79
N ARG A 271 12.95 -4.41 3.44
CA ARG A 271 12.37 -4.28 2.09
C ARG A 271 11.93 -2.86 1.76
N ILE A 272 11.40 -2.13 2.75
CA ILE A 272 11.02 -0.73 2.58
C ILE A 272 12.27 0.14 2.39
N ALA A 273 13.30 -0.03 3.22
CA ALA A 273 14.56 0.71 3.12
C ALA A 273 15.25 0.50 1.77
N ASN A 274 15.14 -0.71 1.20
CA ASN A 274 15.73 -1.05 -0.10
C ASN A 274 14.76 -0.84 -1.29
N LEU A 275 13.58 -0.23 -1.05
CA LEU A 275 12.61 -0.02 -2.11
C LEU A 275 13.16 0.95 -3.16
N SER A 276 13.17 0.49 -4.41
CA SER A 276 13.42 1.32 -5.58
C SER A 276 12.40 1.03 -6.69
N ILE A 277 11.99 2.09 -7.38
CA ILE A 277 11.03 2.04 -8.48
C ILE A 277 11.70 2.62 -9.72
N ARG A 278 11.75 1.82 -10.79
CA ARG A 278 12.12 2.28 -12.13
C ARG A 278 10.97 2.01 -13.06
N GLN A 279 10.22 3.06 -13.41
CA GLN A 279 9.01 2.95 -14.21
C GLN A 279 8.77 4.24 -14.99
N ALA A 280 8.14 4.13 -16.17
CA ALA A 280 7.73 5.27 -16.98
C ALA A 280 8.85 6.28 -17.31
N LYS A 281 10.10 5.78 -17.42
CA LYS A 281 11.32 6.56 -17.63
C LYS A 281 11.72 7.49 -16.48
N GLY A 282 11.06 7.41 -15.33
CA GLY A 282 11.49 8.01 -14.07
C GLY A 282 12.02 6.97 -13.09
N TYR A 283 12.53 7.44 -11.96
CA TYR A 283 12.93 6.58 -10.85
C TYR A 283 12.64 7.21 -9.49
N MET A 284 12.57 6.36 -8.47
CA MET A 284 12.54 6.74 -7.05
C MET A 284 13.27 5.66 -6.24
N TYR A 285 13.96 6.04 -5.18
CA TYR A 285 14.51 5.13 -4.16
C TYR A 285 14.28 5.71 -2.76
N VAL A 286 14.11 4.81 -1.78
CA VAL A 286 14.05 5.21 -0.37
C VAL A 286 15.44 5.63 0.09
N ASP A 287 15.52 6.81 0.71
CA ASP A 287 16.75 7.45 1.18
C ASP A 287 16.91 7.25 2.69
N GLU A 288 15.83 7.46 3.44
CA GLU A 288 15.82 7.36 4.90
C GLU A 288 14.51 6.73 5.39
N ILE A 289 14.61 5.93 6.45
CA ILE A 289 13.47 5.43 7.22
C ILE A 289 13.69 5.72 8.71
N ILE A 290 12.69 6.34 9.33
CA ILE A 290 12.63 6.56 10.77
C ILE A 290 11.54 5.64 11.31
N VAL A 291 11.88 4.86 12.35
CA VAL A 291 11.01 3.81 12.90
C VAL A 291 10.60 4.17 14.32
N ASP A 292 9.37 3.81 14.68
CA ASP A 292 8.80 3.97 16.01
C ASP A 292 8.10 2.68 16.45
N TYR A 293 8.66 1.98 17.43
CA TYR A 293 8.02 0.83 18.08
C TYR A 293 6.99 1.34 19.10
N ASN A 294 5.75 1.51 18.63
CA ASN A 294 4.69 2.21 19.34
C ASN A 294 3.92 1.28 20.30
N ASP A 295 4.16 1.49 21.59
CA ASP A 295 3.52 0.83 22.73
C ASP A 295 2.30 1.61 23.26
N SER A 296 2.12 2.85 22.80
CA SER A 296 1.01 3.72 23.21
C SER A 296 -0.34 3.24 22.66
N HIS A 297 -1.45 3.85 23.08
CA HIS A 297 -2.78 3.52 22.56
C HIS A 297 -3.11 4.23 21.25
N LYS A 298 -2.44 5.34 20.95
CA LYS A 298 -2.72 6.15 19.77
C LYS A 298 -1.69 5.82 18.70
N MET A 299 -2.14 5.23 17.60
CA MET A 299 -1.29 4.97 16.44
C MET A 299 -0.67 6.26 15.89
N MET A 300 0.37 6.11 15.07
CA MET A 300 1.06 7.20 14.37
C MET A 300 1.60 8.27 15.33
N ARG A 301 2.28 7.84 16.41
CA ARG A 301 2.99 8.74 17.33
C ARG A 301 4.03 9.56 16.58
N ILE A 302 4.82 8.91 15.74
CA ILE A 302 5.77 9.52 14.79
C ILE A 302 5.19 10.65 13.92
N LYS A 303 3.89 10.66 13.62
CA LYS A 303 3.27 11.70 12.77
C LYS A 303 2.83 12.93 13.56
N ARG A 304 2.60 12.81 14.86
CA ARG A 304 2.20 13.92 15.74
C ARG A 304 3.38 14.54 16.48
N ASP A 305 4.32 13.71 16.91
CA ASP A 305 5.48 14.13 17.70
C ASP A 305 6.63 13.16 17.47
N GLU A 306 7.63 13.61 16.71
CA GLU A 306 8.84 12.82 16.43
C GLU A 306 9.78 12.73 17.64
N SER A 307 9.60 13.53 18.69
CA SER A 307 10.45 13.49 19.88
C SER A 307 10.13 12.33 20.84
N GLU A 308 8.92 11.77 20.74
CA GLU A 308 8.46 10.65 21.57
C GLU A 308 8.72 9.27 20.93
N ILE A 309 9.38 9.22 19.76
CA ILE A 309 9.60 7.95 19.06
C ILE A 309 10.58 7.06 19.81
N ILE A 310 10.35 5.76 19.69
CA ILE A 310 11.25 4.74 20.24
C ILE A 310 11.83 3.96 19.06
N PRO A 311 13.09 4.20 18.67
CA PRO A 311 13.69 3.65 17.45
C PRO A 311 14.09 2.18 17.55
N GLU A 312 14.15 1.64 18.77
CA GLU A 312 14.48 0.23 19.04
C GLU A 312 13.41 -0.40 19.92
N PRO A 313 13.13 -1.71 19.81
CA PRO A 313 12.12 -2.37 20.63
C PRO A 313 12.56 -2.40 22.11
N GLN A 314 11.96 -1.55 22.94
CA GLN A 314 12.25 -1.49 24.39
C GLN A 314 11.38 -2.42 25.24
N SER A 315 10.37 -3.06 24.65
CA SER A 315 9.46 -4.00 25.31
C SER A 315 9.03 -5.09 24.34
N ASN A 316 8.42 -6.16 24.86
CA ASN A 316 7.85 -7.19 24.00
C ASN A 316 6.70 -6.66 23.12
N TYR A 317 6.43 -7.35 22.02
CA TYR A 317 5.23 -7.13 21.21
C TYR A 317 3.97 -7.48 22.00
N ALA A 318 2.91 -6.73 21.73
CA ALA A 318 1.62 -6.95 22.36
C ALA A 318 1.04 -8.31 21.97
N GLN A 319 0.62 -9.10 22.96
CA GLN A 319 -0.10 -10.35 22.73
C GLN A 319 -1.61 -10.09 22.73
N TYR A 320 -2.26 -10.36 21.61
CA TYR A 320 -3.68 -10.08 21.39
C TYR A 320 -4.57 -11.32 21.52
N PHE A 321 -3.98 -12.52 21.50
CA PHE A 321 -4.69 -13.79 21.52
C PHE A 321 -4.08 -14.76 22.53
N TYR A 322 -4.94 -15.57 23.15
CA TYR A 322 -4.53 -16.66 24.03
C TYR A 322 -5.25 -17.96 23.62
N ALA A 323 -4.60 -19.09 23.84
CA ALA A 323 -5.20 -20.40 23.63
C ALA A 323 -6.15 -20.73 24.79
N LYS A 324 -7.32 -21.28 24.49
CA LYS A 324 -8.31 -21.70 25.49
C LYS A 324 -8.84 -23.10 25.22
#